data_AF-A0A8T5NLB6-F1
#
_entry.id   AF-A0A8T5NLB6-F1
#
_cell.length_a   1.000
_cell.length_b   1.000
_cell.length_c   1.000
_cell.angle_alpha   90.00
_cell.angle_beta   90.00
_cell.angle_gamma   90.00
#
_symmetry.space_group_name_H-M   'P 1'
#
loop_
_entity.id
_entity.type
_entity.pdbx_description
1 polymer ?
#
loop_
_entity_poly.entity_id
_entity_poly.type
_entity_poly.pdbx_seq_one_letter_code
_entity_poly.pdbx_strand_id
1 'polypeptide(L)'
;MRKTLILILFLVVLAAGCLETKDAWPAVVSENVLKEAGWVGVGDVKKQSQSQNLAGATVKVNIAVMNYRDDALAMNISEQVQKLTDLTPRQASGASQFTSQLVTVRLVLPAGISLPSEIMNKITTSQIEQIASQNNIRDFHEIGSKITLLSNGKEAELKNYEGLIDFDGGTIKIRGMITTWPDSGSNII
;
A
#
# COMPACT_ATOMS: atom_id res chain seq x y z
N MET A 1 -25.12 -4.43 -50.55
CA MET A 1 -24.16 -5.31 -49.81
C MET A 1 -22.92 -4.59 -49.30
N ARG A 2 -22.36 -3.58 -50.01
CA ARG A 2 -21.16 -2.83 -49.56
C ARG A 2 -21.33 -2.04 -48.26
N LYS A 3 -22.54 -1.53 -47.98
CA LYS A 3 -22.85 -0.74 -46.76
C LYS A 3 -22.93 -1.60 -45.48
N THR A 4 -23.33 -2.86 -45.60
CA THR A 4 -23.43 -3.79 -44.46
C THR A 4 -22.05 -4.25 -43.99
N LEU A 5 -21.08 -4.39 -44.90
CA LEU A 5 -19.71 -4.77 -44.57
C LEU A 5 -18.98 -3.69 -43.75
N ILE A 6 -19.23 -2.41 -44.05
CA ILE A 6 -18.62 -1.27 -43.35
C ILE A 6 -19.15 -1.17 -41.91
N LEU A 7 -20.45 -1.46 -41.71
CA LEU A 7 -21.06 -1.46 -40.38
C LEU A 7 -20.48 -2.57 -39.48
N ILE A 8 -20.25 -3.76 -40.05
CA ILE A 8 -19.64 -4.89 -39.34
C ILE A 8 -18.16 -4.61 -39.02
N LEU A 9 -17.43 -3.98 -39.95
CA LEU A 9 -16.04 -3.59 -39.72
C LEU A 9 -15.91 -2.55 -38.59
N PHE A 10 -16.85 -1.61 -38.49
CA PHE A 10 -16.87 -0.61 -37.40
C PHE A 10 -17.25 -1.22 -36.04
N LEU A 11 -18.13 -2.22 -36.02
CA LEU A 11 -18.47 -2.95 -34.78
C LEU A 11 -17.31 -3.80 -34.25
N VAL A 12 -16.47 -4.37 -35.12
CA VAL A 12 -15.29 -5.16 -34.71
C VAL A 12 -14.19 -4.26 -34.13
N VAL A 13 -14.04 -3.03 -34.62
CA VAL A 13 -13.07 -2.06 -34.07
C VAL A 13 -13.50 -1.53 -32.70
N LEU A 14 -14.81 -1.44 -32.42
CA LEU A 14 -15.32 -1.06 -31.10
C LEU A 14 -15.21 -2.20 -30.06
N ALA A 15 -15.28 -3.46 -30.50
CA ALA A 15 -15.04 -4.62 -29.63
C ALA A 15 -13.55 -4.87 -29.34
N ALA A 16 -12.65 -4.33 -30.18
CA ALA A 16 -11.21 -4.23 -29.93
C ALA A 16 -10.82 -2.98 -29.12
N GLY A 17 -11.80 -2.29 -28.52
CA GLY A 17 -11.58 -1.34 -27.44
C GLY A 17 -10.84 -2.06 -26.33
N CYS A 18 -9.52 -1.87 -26.32
CA CYS A 18 -8.56 -2.52 -25.47
C CYS A 18 -9.08 -2.61 -24.03
N LEU A 19 -9.02 -3.81 -23.46
CA LEU A 19 -8.97 -4.07 -22.02
C LEU A 19 -7.66 -3.46 -21.45
N GLU A 20 -7.36 -2.21 -21.77
CA GLU A 20 -6.24 -1.48 -21.23
C GLU A 20 -6.57 -1.12 -19.79
N THR A 21 -5.83 -1.73 -18.87
CA THR A 21 -5.83 -1.36 -17.46
C THR A 21 -5.47 0.12 -17.35
N LYS A 22 -6.38 0.94 -16.81
CA LYS A 22 -6.07 2.33 -16.49
C LYS A 22 -4.84 2.40 -15.59
N ASP A 23 -4.01 3.40 -15.78
CA ASP A 23 -2.88 3.64 -14.89
C ASP A 23 -3.36 3.82 -13.45
N ALA A 24 -2.68 3.16 -12.51
CA ALA A 24 -2.94 3.35 -11.10
C ALA A 24 -2.43 4.74 -10.67
N TRP A 25 -3.30 5.51 -10.04
CA TRP A 25 -2.92 6.71 -9.29
C TRP A 25 -2.73 6.35 -7.80
N PRO A 26 -1.87 7.07 -7.06
CA PRO A 26 -1.63 6.76 -5.65
C PRO A 26 -2.90 6.95 -4.80
N ALA A 27 -3.07 6.11 -3.78
CA ALA A 27 -4.02 6.37 -2.70
C ALA A 27 -3.42 7.41 -1.74
N VAL A 28 -3.59 8.70 -2.04
CA VAL A 28 -2.94 9.78 -1.28
C VAL A 28 -3.70 10.09 0.01
N VAL A 29 -2.97 10.21 1.12
CA VAL A 29 -3.49 10.80 2.36
C VAL A 29 -3.39 12.32 2.24
N SER A 30 -4.48 13.04 2.55
CA SER A 30 -4.50 14.50 2.40
C SER A 30 -3.38 15.17 3.21
N GLU A 31 -2.70 16.15 2.62
CA GLU A 31 -1.59 16.88 3.24
C GLU A 31 -1.98 17.51 4.58
N ASN A 32 -3.23 17.97 4.72
CA ASN A 32 -3.74 18.57 5.95
C ASN A 32 -3.69 17.57 7.11
N VAL A 33 -4.21 16.35 6.90
CA VAL A 33 -4.20 15.26 7.88
C VAL A 33 -2.77 14.82 8.20
N LEU A 34 -1.91 14.71 7.18
CA LEU A 34 -0.50 14.36 7.39
C LEU A 34 0.20 15.40 8.27
N LYS A 35 0.06 16.69 7.94
CA LYS A 35 0.68 17.79 8.68
C LYS A 35 0.18 17.88 10.12
N GLU A 36 -1.12 17.73 10.34
CA GLU A 36 -1.70 17.72 11.69
C GLU A 36 -1.19 16.56 12.54
N ALA A 37 -0.96 15.40 11.92
CA ALA A 37 -0.47 14.20 12.61
C ALA A 37 1.07 14.12 12.70
N GLY A 38 1.82 15.03 12.06
CA GLY A 38 3.29 14.98 12.03
C GLY A 38 3.90 14.04 10.98
N TRP A 39 3.10 13.62 10.00
CA TRP A 39 3.51 12.72 8.93
C TRP A 39 3.92 13.46 7.68
N VAL A 40 4.81 12.85 6.89
CA VAL A 40 5.24 13.36 5.58
C VAL A 40 5.27 12.25 4.54
N GLY A 41 5.00 12.59 3.28
CA GLY A 41 5.24 11.68 2.15
C GLY A 41 6.74 11.49 1.92
N VAL A 42 7.17 10.25 1.68
CA VAL A 42 8.59 9.91 1.49
C VAL A 42 8.82 9.28 0.13
N GLY A 43 9.66 9.95 -0.66
CA GLY A 43 10.04 9.53 -2.01
C GLY A 43 8.92 9.72 -3.03
N ASP A 44 9.19 9.23 -4.24
CA ASP A 44 8.23 9.28 -5.34
C ASP A 44 7.25 8.11 -5.30
N VAL A 45 6.08 8.32 -5.91
CA VAL A 45 5.07 7.27 -6.11
C VAL A 45 5.66 6.17 -6.98
N LYS A 46 5.72 4.95 -6.44
CA LYS A 46 6.19 3.78 -7.19
C LYS A 46 5.03 3.19 -7.96
N LYS A 47 5.14 3.14 -9.29
CA LYS A 47 4.17 2.51 -10.18
C LYS A 47 4.72 1.20 -10.72
N GLN A 48 3.93 0.14 -10.65
CA GLN A 48 4.28 -1.17 -11.18
C GLN A 48 3.07 -1.83 -11.83
N SER A 49 3.32 -2.72 -12.78
CA SER A 49 2.28 -3.56 -13.39
C SER A 49 2.65 -5.02 -13.21
N GLN A 50 1.67 -5.83 -12.80
CA GLN A 50 1.84 -7.28 -12.69
C GLN A 50 0.75 -8.01 -13.46
N SER A 51 1.08 -9.12 -14.11
CA SER A 51 0.10 -9.99 -14.76
C SER A 51 -0.34 -11.08 -13.79
N GLN A 52 -1.65 -11.26 -13.62
CA GLN A 52 -2.27 -12.23 -12.73
C GLN A 52 -3.25 -13.10 -13.51
N ASN A 53 -3.22 -14.41 -13.32
CA ASN A 53 -4.21 -15.31 -13.94
C ASN A 53 -5.49 -15.35 -13.09
N LEU A 54 -6.58 -14.81 -13.63
CA LEU A 54 -7.89 -14.73 -13.00
C LEU A 54 -8.91 -15.53 -13.82
N ALA A 55 -9.51 -16.56 -13.22
CA ALA A 55 -10.55 -17.39 -13.85
C ALA A 55 -10.17 -17.90 -15.27
N GLY A 56 -8.90 -18.24 -15.50
CA GLY A 56 -8.39 -18.72 -16.79
C GLY A 56 -7.98 -17.62 -17.77
N ALA A 57 -8.10 -16.34 -17.42
CA ALA A 57 -7.64 -15.20 -18.21
C ALA A 57 -6.46 -14.48 -17.54
N THR A 58 -5.44 -14.10 -18.30
CA THR A 58 -4.34 -13.26 -17.81
C THR A 58 -4.79 -11.80 -17.77
N VAL A 59 -4.80 -11.22 -16.57
CA VAL A 59 -5.23 -9.84 -16.30
C VAL A 59 -4.04 -9.02 -15.83
N LYS A 60 -3.83 -7.85 -16.43
CA LYS A 60 -2.80 -6.90 -15.99
C LYS A 60 -3.34 -6.03 -14.87
N VAL A 61 -2.71 -6.08 -13.70
CA VAL A 61 -3.02 -5.24 -12.54
C VAL A 61 -2.00 -4.11 -12.47
N ASN A 62 -2.47 -2.87 -12.45
CA ASN A 62 -1.62 -1.71 -12.23
C ASN A 62 -1.64 -1.34 -10.74
N ILE A 63 -0.49 -1.00 -10.20
CA ILE A 63 -0.29 -0.73 -8.78
C ILE A 63 0.42 0.61 -8.63
N ALA A 64 -0.07 1.42 -7.71
CA ALA A 64 0.62 2.64 -7.26
C ALA A 64 0.84 2.57 -5.75
N VAL A 65 2.09 2.73 -5.32
CA VAL A 65 2.51 2.70 -3.92
C VAL A 65 3.01 4.08 -3.51
N MET A 66 2.50 4.58 -2.40
CA MET A 66 2.97 5.80 -1.75
C MET A 66 3.37 5.49 -0.30
N ASN A 67 4.53 5.99 0.12
CA ASN A 67 5.06 5.78 1.46
C ASN A 67 4.99 7.08 2.25
N TYR A 68 4.74 6.95 3.54
CA TYR A 68 4.76 8.05 4.50
C TYR A 68 5.53 7.64 5.73
N ARG A 69 6.05 8.65 6.43
CA ARG A 69 6.81 8.51 7.65
C ARG A 69 6.32 9.52 8.67
N ASP A 70 6.27 9.10 9.93
CA ASP A 70 6.06 10.03 11.04
C ASP A 70 7.39 10.76 11.34
N ASP A 71 7.50 11.99 10.83
CA ASP A 71 8.72 12.78 10.94
C ASP A 71 8.85 13.41 12.33
N ALA A 72 7.71 13.76 12.94
CA ALA A 72 7.67 14.29 14.30
C ALA A 72 8.18 13.26 15.31
N LEU A 73 7.74 11.99 15.20
CA LEU A 73 8.25 10.90 16.02
C LEU A 73 9.72 10.61 15.72
N ALA A 74 10.12 10.64 14.44
CA ALA A 74 11.52 10.42 14.05
C ALA A 74 12.46 11.44 14.70
N MET A 75 12.08 12.73 14.66
CA MET A 75 12.80 13.81 15.34
C MET A 75 12.85 13.60 16.85
N ASN A 76 11.71 13.25 17.46
CA ASN A 76 11.61 13.02 18.89
C ASN A 76 12.53 11.87 19.35
N ILE A 77 12.55 10.75 18.63
CA ILE A 77 13.46 9.62 18.90
C ILE A 77 14.92 10.08 18.82
N SER A 78 15.30 10.79 17.75
CA SER A 78 16.67 11.27 17.59
C SER A 78 17.08 12.25 18.70
N GLU A 79 16.19 13.17 19.11
CA GLU A 79 16.45 14.07 20.24
C GLU A 79 16.61 13.32 21.56
N GLN A 80 15.78 12.30 21.82
CA GLN A 80 15.90 11.50 23.04
C GLN A 80 17.22 10.71 23.05
N VAL A 81 17.59 10.09 21.93
CA VAL A 81 18.88 9.38 21.81
C VAL A 81 20.04 10.34 22.04
N GLN A 82 20.00 11.54 21.45
CA GLN A 82 21.03 12.55 21.67
C GLN A 82 21.09 13.04 23.13
N LYS A 83 19.96 13.12 23.85
CA LYS A 83 19.95 13.52 25.27
C LYS A 83 20.47 12.41 26.19
N LEU A 84 20.30 11.15 25.80
CA LEU A 84 20.67 9.97 26.59
C LEU A 84 22.06 9.41 26.26
N THR A 85 22.68 9.89 25.17
CA THR A 85 23.99 9.43 24.69
C THR A 85 24.84 10.64 24.31
N ASP A 86 26.16 10.55 24.36
CA ASP A 86 27.06 11.62 23.88
C ASP A 86 27.20 11.65 22.34
N LEU A 87 26.22 11.11 21.61
CA LEU A 87 26.23 11.05 20.15
C LEU A 87 25.98 12.44 19.55
N THR A 88 26.68 12.75 18.46
CA THR A 88 26.39 13.94 17.67
C THR A 88 25.02 13.85 17.00
N PRO A 89 24.37 14.97 16.61
CA PRO A 89 23.08 14.95 15.91
C PRO A 89 23.07 14.04 14.67
N ARG A 90 24.18 14.00 13.92
CA ARG A 90 24.33 13.16 12.72
C ARG A 90 24.43 11.66 13.04
N GLN A 91 24.91 11.30 14.24
CA GLN A 91 24.93 9.92 14.70
C GLN A 91 23.57 9.52 15.28
N ALA A 92 22.93 10.41 16.03
CA ALA A 92 21.60 10.21 16.60
C ALA A 92 20.48 10.16 15.53
N SER A 93 20.70 10.75 14.35
CA SER A 93 19.77 10.63 13.21
C SER A 93 19.63 9.20 12.69
N GLY A 94 20.58 8.30 12.98
CA GLY A 94 20.43 6.88 12.65
C GLY A 94 19.25 6.22 13.37
N ALA A 95 18.91 6.67 14.58
CA ALA A 95 17.76 6.17 15.33
C ALA A 95 16.41 6.60 14.75
N SER A 96 16.39 7.64 13.90
CA SER A 96 15.18 8.14 13.25
C SER A 96 14.57 7.12 12.28
N GLN A 97 15.31 6.05 11.94
CA GLN A 97 14.81 4.92 11.14
C GLN A 97 13.76 4.08 11.88
N PHE A 98 13.68 4.16 13.22
CA PHE A 98 12.74 3.41 14.06
C PHE A 98 11.39 4.12 14.25
N THR A 99 11.06 5.06 13.38
CA THR A 99 9.77 5.75 13.42
C THR A 99 8.65 4.93 12.77
N SER A 100 7.41 5.39 12.95
CA SER A 100 6.24 4.80 12.32
C SER A 100 6.21 5.04 10.82
N GLN A 101 5.80 4.01 10.08
CA GLN A 101 5.67 4.01 8.63
C GLN A 101 4.22 3.72 8.24
N LEU A 102 3.79 4.31 7.13
CA LEU A 102 2.48 4.08 6.53
C LEU A 102 2.72 3.89 5.04
N VAL A 103 2.15 2.82 4.50
CA VAL A 103 2.21 2.51 3.08
C VAL A 103 0.78 2.42 2.59
N THR A 104 0.50 3.15 1.51
CA THR A 104 -0.80 3.08 0.83
C THR A 104 -0.59 2.50 -0.56
N VAL A 105 -1.40 1.53 -0.93
CA VAL A 105 -1.34 0.86 -2.23
C VAL A 105 -2.69 0.98 -2.91
N ARG A 106 -2.70 1.45 -4.17
CA ARG A 106 -3.89 1.39 -5.04
C ARG A 106 -3.69 0.35 -6.12
N LEU A 107 -4.66 -0.54 -6.26
CA LEU A 107 -4.72 -1.60 -7.26
C LEU A 107 -5.83 -1.30 -8.27
N VAL A 108 -5.49 -1.22 -9.56
CA VAL A 108 -6.43 -0.95 -10.66
C VAL A 108 -6.44 -2.11 -11.65
N LEU A 109 -7.64 -2.50 -12.08
CA LEU A 109 -7.88 -3.56 -13.07
C LEU A 109 -8.46 -3.01 -14.37
N PRO A 110 -8.36 -3.79 -15.48
CA PRO A 110 -9.12 -3.51 -16.69
C PRO A 110 -10.60 -3.35 -16.36
N ALA A 111 -11.26 -2.43 -17.07
CA ALA A 111 -12.68 -2.10 -16.88
C ALA A 111 -13.08 -1.55 -15.49
N GLY A 112 -12.14 -1.29 -14.58
CA GLY A 112 -12.45 -0.69 -13.27
C GLY A 112 -13.29 -1.62 -12.38
N ILE A 113 -13.05 -2.93 -12.45
CA ILE A 113 -13.69 -3.91 -11.58
C ILE A 113 -12.91 -4.05 -10.26
N SER A 114 -13.63 -4.29 -9.16
CA SER A 114 -12.99 -4.66 -7.89
C SER A 114 -12.45 -6.09 -7.97
N LEU A 115 -11.37 -6.36 -7.24
CA LEU A 115 -10.79 -7.69 -7.17
C LEU A 115 -11.67 -8.60 -6.32
N PRO A 116 -11.87 -9.87 -6.74
CA PRO A 116 -12.37 -10.90 -5.84
C PRO A 116 -11.51 -10.97 -4.56
N SER A 117 -12.17 -11.24 -3.43
CA SER A 117 -11.57 -11.28 -2.09
C SER A 117 -10.34 -12.18 -2.02
N GLU A 118 -10.35 -13.30 -2.71
CA GLU A 118 -9.25 -14.28 -2.69
C GLU A 118 -7.97 -13.72 -3.30
N ILE A 119 -8.10 -12.90 -4.35
CA ILE A 119 -6.94 -12.26 -5.01
C ILE A 119 -6.46 -11.07 -4.19
N MET A 120 -7.39 -10.28 -3.64
CA MET A 120 -7.04 -9.21 -2.70
C MET A 120 -6.24 -9.76 -1.53
N ASN A 121 -6.68 -10.88 -0.95
CA ASN A 121 -5.97 -11.54 0.14
C ASN A 121 -4.56 -11.95 -0.28
N LYS A 122 -4.39 -12.57 -1.46
CA LYS A 122 -3.05 -12.94 -1.98
C LYS A 122 -2.14 -11.73 -2.19
N ILE A 123 -2.66 -10.65 -2.78
CA ILE A 123 -1.88 -9.43 -3.00
C ILE A 123 -1.50 -8.81 -1.65
N THR A 124 -2.44 -8.74 -0.72
CA THR A 124 -2.22 -8.21 0.63
C THR A 124 -1.18 -9.03 1.38
N THR A 125 -1.28 -10.37 1.36
CA THR A 125 -0.26 -11.27 1.93
C THR A 125 1.11 -11.06 1.30
N SER A 126 1.19 -10.95 -0.03
CA SER A 126 2.46 -10.68 -0.71
C SER A 126 3.05 -9.32 -0.33
N GLN A 127 2.23 -8.28 -0.18
CA GLN A 127 2.69 -6.97 0.30
C GLN A 127 3.14 -7.02 1.77
N ILE A 128 2.45 -7.78 2.62
CA ILE A 128 2.86 -8.03 4.02
C ILE A 128 4.24 -8.67 4.08
N GLU A 129 4.44 -9.75 3.32
CA GLU A 129 5.71 -10.46 3.25
C GLU A 129 6.83 -9.56 2.73
N GLN A 130 6.52 -8.73 1.71
CA GLN A 130 7.47 -7.77 1.17
C GLN A 130 7.84 -6.70 2.22
N ILE A 131 6.88 -6.14 2.95
CA ILE A 131 7.12 -5.16 4.02
C ILE A 131 7.96 -5.79 5.14
N ALA A 132 7.60 -7.00 5.57
CA ALA A 132 8.34 -7.73 6.60
C ALA A 132 9.78 -7.98 6.17
N SER A 133 10.00 -8.46 4.95
CA SER A 133 11.34 -8.71 4.41
C SER A 133 12.16 -7.43 4.25
N GLN A 134 11.58 -6.35 3.72
CA GLN A 134 12.29 -5.08 3.50
C GLN A 134 12.71 -4.40 4.82
N ASN A 135 11.99 -4.65 5.90
CA ASN A 135 12.27 -4.06 7.22
C ASN A 135 12.88 -5.06 8.21
N ASN A 136 13.33 -6.25 7.75
CA ASN A 136 13.91 -7.31 8.59
C ASN A 136 13.02 -7.72 9.79
N ILE A 137 11.71 -7.74 9.58
CA ILE A 137 10.73 -8.13 10.60
C ILE A 137 10.63 -9.65 10.63
N ARG A 138 11.04 -10.25 11.73
CA ARG A 138 10.85 -11.67 12.04
C ARG A 138 9.49 -11.93 12.64
N ASP A 139 9.00 -13.15 12.42
CA ASP A 139 7.79 -13.68 13.06
C ASP A 139 6.58 -12.74 12.91
N PHE A 140 6.44 -12.09 11.75
CA PHE A 140 5.36 -11.13 11.49
C PHE A 140 4.04 -11.86 11.20
N HIS A 141 3.14 -11.89 12.17
CA HIS A 141 1.90 -12.67 12.11
C HIS A 141 0.69 -11.88 12.61
N GLU A 142 -0.51 -12.29 12.19
CA GLU A 142 -1.76 -11.67 12.60
C GLU A 142 -2.08 -12.03 14.07
N ILE A 143 -2.42 -11.02 14.88
CA ILE A 143 -2.78 -11.17 16.30
C ILE A 143 -4.27 -10.87 16.57
N GLY A 144 -5.01 -10.42 15.56
CA GLY A 144 -6.46 -10.24 15.62
C GLY A 144 -6.97 -9.18 14.65
N SER A 145 -8.29 -9.18 14.42
CA SER A 145 -8.94 -8.20 13.54
C SER A 145 -10.06 -7.43 14.26
N LYS A 146 -10.38 -6.25 13.74
CA LYS A 146 -11.55 -5.46 14.15
C LYS A 146 -12.20 -4.81 12.93
N ILE A 147 -13.51 -4.64 12.96
CA ILE A 147 -14.21 -3.82 11.97
C ILE A 147 -14.05 -2.34 12.34
N THR A 148 -13.70 -1.51 11.37
CA THR A 148 -13.62 -0.05 11.51
C THR A 148 -14.51 0.63 10.49
N LEU A 149 -15.03 1.80 10.83
CA LEU A 149 -15.82 2.63 9.93
C LEU A 149 -14.90 3.63 9.22
N LEU A 150 -14.94 3.63 7.88
CA LEU A 150 -14.25 4.61 7.05
C LEU A 150 -15.03 5.93 7.04
N SER A 151 -14.37 7.03 6.69
CA SER A 151 -14.97 8.37 6.62
C SER A 151 -16.13 8.47 5.63
N ASN A 152 -16.20 7.57 4.65
CA ASN A 152 -17.30 7.45 3.69
C ASN A 152 -18.47 6.58 4.20
N GLY A 153 -18.45 6.15 5.46
CA GLY A 153 -19.48 5.32 6.09
C GLY A 153 -19.42 3.84 5.73
N LYS A 154 -18.41 3.39 4.97
CA LYS A 154 -18.22 1.96 4.69
C LYS A 154 -17.45 1.29 5.82
N GLU A 155 -17.76 0.03 6.08
CA GLU A 155 -16.98 -0.81 6.98
C GLU A 155 -15.77 -1.40 6.27
N ALA A 156 -14.65 -1.48 6.99
CA ALA A 156 -13.44 -2.15 6.55
C ALA A 156 -12.89 -3.01 7.69
N GLU A 157 -12.38 -4.19 7.35
CA GLU A 157 -11.66 -5.02 8.31
C GLU A 157 -10.24 -4.47 8.50
N LEU A 158 -9.86 -4.22 9.75
CA LEU A 158 -8.51 -3.88 10.17
C LEU A 158 -7.89 -5.10 10.84
N LYS A 159 -6.85 -5.65 10.22
CA LYS A 159 -6.05 -6.76 10.73
C LYS A 159 -4.81 -6.23 11.43
N ASN A 160 -4.58 -6.68 12.64
CA ASN A 160 -3.45 -6.29 13.47
C ASN A 160 -2.39 -7.38 13.42
N TYR A 161 -1.14 -6.96 13.25
CA TYR A 161 0.01 -7.83 13.14
C TYR A 161 1.03 -7.49 14.20
N GLU A 162 1.85 -8.47 14.54
CA GLU A 162 2.97 -8.33 15.46
C GLU A 162 4.18 -9.05 14.91
N GLY A 163 5.37 -8.49 15.15
CA GLY A 163 6.64 -9.12 14.78
C GLY A 163 7.79 -8.55 15.59
N LEU A 164 9.00 -8.97 15.24
CA LEU A 164 10.24 -8.64 15.96
C LEU A 164 11.27 -8.08 15.00
N ILE A 165 11.97 -7.02 15.40
CA ILE A 165 13.16 -6.51 14.70
C ILE A 165 14.36 -6.70 15.60
N ASP A 166 15.37 -7.43 15.11
CA ASP A 166 16.65 -7.58 15.79
C ASP A 166 17.59 -6.44 15.36
N PHE A 167 18.34 -5.92 16.32
CA PHE A 167 19.38 -4.92 16.11
C PHE A 167 20.54 -5.17 17.09
N ASP A 168 21.68 -4.53 16.88
CA ASP A 168 22.93 -4.79 17.63
C ASP A 168 22.82 -4.58 19.16
N GLY A 169 21.71 -4.02 19.66
CA GLY A 169 21.43 -3.80 21.08
C GLY A 169 20.25 -4.59 21.65
N GLY A 170 19.60 -5.48 20.89
CA GLY A 170 18.49 -6.30 21.36
C GLY A 170 17.41 -6.56 20.31
N THR A 171 16.20 -6.88 20.79
CA THR A 171 15.03 -7.16 19.94
C THR A 171 13.89 -6.22 20.30
N ILE A 172 13.30 -5.56 19.29
CA ILE A 172 12.12 -4.70 19.45
C ILE A 172 10.90 -5.42 18.93
N LYS A 173 9.84 -5.46 19.73
CA LYS A 173 8.52 -5.89 19.29
C LYS A 173 7.82 -4.76 18.55
N ILE A 174 7.39 -5.04 17.33
CA ILE A 174 6.69 -4.09 16.47
C ILE A 174 5.24 -4.50 16.27
N ARG A 175 4.39 -3.53 15.91
CA ARG A 175 2.99 -3.76 15.57
C ARG A 175 2.69 -3.15 14.21
N GLY A 176 1.92 -3.88 13.42
CA GLY A 176 1.40 -3.42 12.13
C GLY A 176 -0.12 -3.44 12.13
N MET A 177 -0.71 -2.59 11.30
CA MET A 177 -2.14 -2.59 11.02
C MET A 177 -2.33 -2.54 9.52
N ILE A 178 -3.25 -3.35 9.01
CA ILE A 178 -3.53 -3.46 7.58
C ILE A 178 -5.03 -3.49 7.40
N THR A 179 -5.51 -2.72 6.45
CA THR A 179 -6.91 -2.71 6.07
C THR A 179 -7.01 -2.64 4.56
N THR A 180 -8.09 -3.18 4.01
CA THR A 180 -8.31 -3.13 2.57
C THR A 180 -9.77 -2.80 2.31
N TRP A 181 -10.03 -2.02 1.26
CA TRP A 181 -11.39 -1.71 0.85
C TRP A 181 -11.48 -1.37 -0.64
N PRO A 182 -12.64 -1.61 -1.27
CA PRO A 182 -12.88 -1.20 -2.64
C PRO A 182 -13.15 0.32 -2.74
N ASP A 183 -12.55 0.97 -3.72
CA ASP A 183 -12.76 2.39 -4.05
C ASP A 183 -12.92 2.57 -5.57
N SER A 184 -14.14 2.88 -6.01
CA SER A 184 -14.45 3.43 -7.35
C SER A 184 -13.75 2.72 -8.52
N GLY A 185 -13.80 1.40 -8.53
CA GLY A 185 -13.17 0.56 -9.56
C GLY A 185 -11.67 0.28 -9.35
N SER A 186 -11.21 0.50 -8.14
CA SER A 186 -9.90 0.13 -7.62
C SER A 186 -10.04 -0.51 -6.24
N ASN A 187 -8.95 -1.05 -5.71
CA ASN A 187 -8.88 -1.50 -4.33
C ASN A 187 -7.72 -0.77 -3.65
N ILE A 188 -7.92 -0.41 -2.38
CA ILE A 188 -6.93 0.25 -1.56
C ILE A 188 -6.48 -0.73 -0.48
N ILE A 189 -5.17 -0.72 -0.22
CA ILE A 189 -4.50 -1.31 0.94
C ILE A 189 -3.86 -0.16 1.70
#